data_AF-A0A7S4QXA1-F1
#
_entry.id   AF-A0A7S4QXA1-F1
#
_cell.length_a   1.000
_cell.length_b   1.000
_cell.length_c   1.000
_cell.angle_alpha   90.00
_cell.angle_beta   90.00
_cell.angle_gamma   90.00
#
_symmetry.space_group_name_H-M   'P 1'
#
loop_
_entity.id
_entity.type
_entity.pdbx_description
1 polymer ?
#
loop_
_entity_poly.entity_id
_entity_poly.type
_entity_poly.pdbx_seq_one_letter_code
_entity_poly.pdbx_strand_id
1 'polypeptide(L)'
;QVEVCSLGVGRGAAREPAPMTLMLDEEDNPFKLPPDDQIFRIRDQERQRRLEERERVKTMKVWEKTTASSRVHKNRRIEDGTDETQLAAEAARQARNQRAESTGRETRREKENIADFVKKKREMFLVQMHLDVQKAEILKLDERAKQKEEALRKSQQMLDEDVTRFDAFLQNNDQKAHKALKSAEEKTKLKNEKIQKIKHLRSQLSAIQSEIAKFREQKDECIKFKQFLEKLTPQEWKDQKEQEKADRKMHRKQQWVAHRMAGFKAQEKAEIEAEERAMEEKAQENSRGRRRPKREAEEEAKERERELEARKRRIRRKYPTQEAVEGEYVEESSGEEMPLYFEEPKQLLDVFTSLEESNLFLIQNSQDTEQAVEELQQKYEEIKRSSGATTNKMKQNIAHLEQQIAQENARCDQLRQEVSEKHRSSEQEDLLKEVGEKVVEVHSICVNDKEADPDTQEMLKAIEAKLEELIHFLQEVEGTELGARQVEALEKQKDLDRRKNQRKLRIDQDNRKTEERRKASLQRSQAPIHKKIGKQIMFRSAPISQERREVEEDDGFEENCKDHNVFGIWINKEGIPNAQKPARPS
;
A
#
# COMPACT_ATOMS: atom_id res chain seq x y z
N GLN A 1 -42.97 4.36 49.29
CA GLN A 1 -43.25 3.00 49.77
C GLN A 1 -41.89 2.33 49.91
N VAL A 2 -41.44 2.05 51.15
CA VAL A 2 -41.65 0.78 51.88
C VAL A 2 -40.66 -0.29 51.37
N GLU A 3 -39.73 -0.86 52.16
CA GLU A 3 -39.36 -0.61 53.58
C GLU A 3 -37.81 -0.43 53.74
N VAL A 4 -37.00 -0.87 54.72
CA VAL A 4 -37.08 -1.88 55.81
C VAL A 4 -36.14 -1.47 56.99
N CYS A 5 -36.16 -2.27 58.07
CA CYS A 5 -35.22 -2.43 59.19
C CYS A 5 -33.82 -1.77 59.11
N SER A 6 -33.28 -1.04 60.10
CA SER A 6 -33.21 -1.18 61.58
C SER A 6 -32.04 -2.02 62.14
N LEU A 7 -31.14 -1.38 62.90
CA LEU A 7 -30.38 -1.92 64.05
C LEU A 7 -29.70 -0.73 64.78
N GLY A 8 -29.14 -0.92 65.97
CA GLY A 8 -28.55 0.19 66.74
C GLY A 8 -27.67 -0.23 67.92
N VAL A 9 -27.46 0.73 68.85
CA VAL A 9 -26.62 0.67 70.06
C VAL A 9 -25.10 0.84 69.82
N GLY A 10 -24.56 1.95 70.32
CA GLY A 10 -23.13 2.20 70.50
C GLY A 10 -22.93 3.42 71.42
N ARG A 11 -22.07 3.33 72.45
CA ARG A 11 -21.86 4.40 73.45
C ARG A 11 -20.51 5.11 73.25
N GLY A 12 -20.46 6.40 73.59
CA GLY A 12 -19.32 6.92 74.36
C GLY A 12 -18.37 7.93 73.70
N ALA A 13 -18.67 9.22 73.92
CA ALA A 13 -17.74 10.31 74.24
C ALA A 13 -16.43 10.53 73.42
N ALA A 14 -16.37 11.70 72.75
CA ALA A 14 -15.19 12.58 72.76
C ALA A 14 -15.61 14.06 72.62
N ARG A 15 -14.80 14.98 73.17
CA ARG A 15 -15.06 16.43 73.28
C ARG A 15 -15.22 17.16 71.94
N GLU A 16 -16.10 18.16 71.92
CA GLU A 16 -15.97 19.36 71.07
C GLU A 16 -15.45 20.56 71.90
N PRO A 17 -14.77 21.55 71.28
CA PRO A 17 -14.27 22.75 71.96
C PRO A 17 -15.32 23.87 72.04
N ALA A 18 -15.30 24.66 73.11
CA ALA A 18 -16.24 25.76 73.32
C ALA A 18 -15.82 27.06 72.60
N PRO A 19 -16.77 27.86 72.07
CA PRO A 19 -16.52 29.25 71.72
C PRO A 19 -16.41 30.11 73.00
N MET A 20 -15.36 30.92 73.12
CA MET A 20 -15.26 31.93 74.16
C MET A 20 -16.18 33.12 73.86
N THR A 21 -17.41 33.09 74.39
CA THR A 21 -18.18 34.31 74.59
C THR A 21 -17.70 34.99 75.86
N LEU A 22 -16.91 36.06 75.73
CA LEU A 22 -16.56 36.90 76.88
C LEU A 22 -17.84 37.55 77.41
N MET A 23 -18.25 37.13 78.61
CA MET A 23 -19.09 37.96 79.45
C MET A 23 -18.24 39.15 79.89
N LEU A 24 -18.62 40.34 79.42
CA LEU A 24 -18.27 41.60 80.05
C LEU A 24 -19.54 42.08 80.75
N ASP A 25 -19.42 42.31 82.04
CA ASP A 25 -20.56 42.62 82.91
C ASP A 25 -21.13 44.01 82.55
N GLU A 26 -22.43 44.08 82.22
CA GLU A 26 -23.15 45.36 82.19
C GLU A 26 -23.48 45.81 83.63
N GLU A 27 -22.45 46.05 84.45
CA GLU A 27 -22.62 46.78 85.70
C GLU A 27 -22.92 48.26 85.40
N ASP A 28 -24.17 48.66 85.70
CA ASP A 28 -24.66 50.02 85.93
C ASP A 28 -23.91 51.18 85.24
N ASN A 29 -24.16 51.36 83.94
CA ASN A 29 -23.91 52.65 83.28
C ASN A 29 -24.82 53.73 83.91
N PRO A 30 -24.28 54.73 84.64
CA PRO A 30 -25.08 55.67 85.44
C PRO A 30 -25.87 56.69 84.61
N PHE A 31 -25.76 56.64 83.27
CA PHE A 31 -26.49 57.49 82.33
C PHE A 31 -27.52 56.75 81.47
N LYS A 32 -27.69 55.42 81.62
CA LYS A 32 -28.88 54.72 81.09
C LYS A 32 -30.07 54.97 82.02
N LEU A 33 -31.20 55.43 81.50
CA LEU A 33 -32.46 55.43 82.27
C LEU A 33 -32.86 53.97 82.58
N PRO A 34 -33.16 53.63 83.85
CA PRO A 34 -33.73 52.32 84.18
C PRO A 34 -35.08 52.11 83.47
N PRO A 35 -35.43 50.86 83.09
CA PRO A 35 -36.76 50.56 82.54
C PRO A 35 -37.88 50.98 83.49
N ASP A 36 -39.03 51.41 82.94
CA ASP A 36 -40.15 51.95 83.72
C ASP A 36 -40.60 51.02 84.88
N ASP A 37 -40.62 49.70 84.67
CA ASP A 37 -40.93 48.72 85.71
C ASP A 37 -39.96 48.79 86.92
N GLN A 38 -38.68 49.10 86.70
CA GLN A 38 -37.73 49.34 87.78
C GLN A 38 -38.00 50.70 88.44
N ILE A 39 -38.32 51.75 87.66
CA ILE A 39 -38.67 53.06 88.20
C ILE A 39 -39.90 52.96 89.12
N PHE A 40 -40.95 52.24 88.71
CA PHE A 40 -42.14 52.00 89.55
C PHE A 40 -41.79 51.21 90.83
N ARG A 41 -40.99 50.14 90.73
CA ARG A 41 -40.53 49.37 91.91
C ARG A 41 -39.72 50.22 92.88
N ILE A 42 -38.76 51.02 92.39
CA ILE A 42 -37.95 51.95 93.21
C ILE A 42 -38.86 52.97 93.89
N ARG A 43 -39.85 53.52 93.18
CA ARG A 43 -40.77 54.55 93.69
C ARG A 43 -41.76 54.01 94.73
N ASP A 44 -42.18 52.75 94.60
CA ASP A 44 -43.02 52.08 95.60
C ASP A 44 -42.20 51.63 96.82
N GLN A 45 -40.97 51.14 96.64
CA GLN A 45 -40.04 50.88 97.74
C GLN A 45 -39.70 52.18 98.51
N GLU A 46 -39.52 53.31 97.83
CA GLU A 46 -39.33 54.60 98.49
C GLU A 46 -40.59 55.04 99.25
N ARG A 47 -41.79 54.80 98.68
CA ARG A 47 -43.07 55.05 99.37
C ARG A 47 -43.19 54.21 100.64
N GLN A 48 -42.83 52.93 100.59
CA GLN A 48 -42.82 52.03 101.74
C GLN A 48 -41.78 52.45 102.79
N ARG A 49 -40.54 52.76 102.40
CA ARG A 49 -39.52 53.32 103.32
C ARG A 49 -39.98 54.61 103.99
N ARG A 50 -40.63 55.53 103.26
CA ARG A 50 -41.20 56.77 103.84
C ARG A 50 -42.39 56.51 104.78
N LEU A 51 -43.13 55.41 104.60
CA LEU A 51 -44.17 54.98 105.54
C LEU A 51 -43.56 54.34 106.80
N GLU A 52 -42.61 53.42 106.65
CA GLU A 52 -41.87 52.82 107.76
C GLU A 52 -41.14 53.87 108.61
N GLU A 53 -40.51 54.87 107.97
CA GLU A 53 -39.87 55.97 108.69
C GLU A 53 -40.89 56.82 109.45
N ARG A 54 -42.08 57.06 108.88
CA ARG A 54 -43.17 57.75 109.58
C ARG A 54 -43.65 56.95 110.80
N GLU A 55 -43.79 55.63 110.72
CA GLU A 55 -44.14 54.81 111.89
C GLU A 55 -43.03 54.83 112.95
N ARG A 56 -41.75 54.74 112.57
CA ARG A 56 -40.61 54.89 113.50
C ARG A 56 -40.55 56.29 114.15
N VAL A 57 -40.88 57.35 113.39
CA VAL A 57 -40.92 58.73 113.90
C VAL A 57 -42.18 59.00 114.74
N LYS A 58 -43.26 58.21 114.65
CA LYS A 58 -44.36 58.25 115.62
C LYS A 58 -43.90 57.76 116.99
N THR A 59 -43.21 56.61 117.06
CA THR A 59 -42.86 55.94 118.33
C THR A 59 -41.68 56.56 119.09
N MET A 60 -40.78 57.29 118.42
CA MET A 60 -39.73 58.07 119.10
C MET A 60 -40.29 59.21 119.98
N LYS A 61 -39.54 59.62 121.00
CA LYS A 61 -39.91 60.73 121.91
C LYS A 61 -39.54 62.07 121.30
N VAL A 62 -40.17 63.16 121.73
CA VAL A 62 -40.13 64.47 121.02
C VAL A 62 -38.71 65.02 120.88
N TRP A 63 -37.84 64.84 121.88
CA TRP A 63 -36.43 65.29 121.85
C TRP A 63 -35.51 64.41 120.97
N GLU A 64 -35.92 63.19 120.61
CA GLU A 64 -35.18 62.31 119.68
C GLU A 64 -35.49 62.65 118.21
N LYS A 65 -36.52 63.45 117.93
CA LYS A 65 -36.98 63.77 116.57
C LYS A 65 -36.14 64.89 115.97
N THR A 66 -35.11 64.50 115.21
CA THR A 66 -34.25 65.44 114.47
C THR A 66 -35.04 66.29 113.47
N THR A 67 -35.03 67.61 113.69
CA THR A 67 -35.67 68.62 112.84
C THR A 67 -35.11 68.58 111.41
N ALA A 68 -35.93 68.91 110.41
CA ALA A 68 -35.56 68.78 108.99
C ALA A 68 -34.23 69.47 108.61
N SER A 69 -33.93 70.64 109.20
CA SER A 69 -32.67 71.37 109.01
C SER A 69 -31.42 70.58 109.44
N SER A 70 -31.53 69.68 110.42
CA SER A 70 -30.41 68.84 110.88
C SER A 70 -30.07 67.72 109.89
N ARG A 71 -31.07 67.22 109.15
CA ARG A 71 -30.92 66.04 108.27
C ARG A 71 -30.20 66.36 106.95
N VAL A 72 -30.42 67.55 106.41
CA VAL A 72 -29.84 67.98 105.11
C VAL A 72 -28.31 68.05 105.14
N HIS A 73 -27.71 68.32 106.30
CA HIS A 73 -26.28 68.60 106.43
C HIS A 73 -25.36 67.36 106.52
N LYS A 74 -25.88 66.13 106.38
CA LYS A 74 -25.08 64.90 106.58
C LYS A 74 -24.50 64.27 105.31
N ASN A 75 -24.92 64.68 104.11
CA ASN A 75 -24.56 64.06 102.83
C ASN A 75 -23.60 64.90 101.96
N ARG A 76 -22.66 65.66 102.55
CA ARG A 76 -21.56 66.27 101.80
C ARG A 76 -20.27 66.40 102.63
N ARG A 77 -19.59 65.27 102.86
CA ARG A 77 -18.24 65.24 103.43
C ARG A 77 -17.42 64.05 102.92
N ILE A 78 -16.90 64.20 101.72
CA ILE A 78 -15.69 63.53 101.21
C ILE A 78 -14.79 64.68 100.70
N GLU A 79 -13.47 64.53 100.86
CA GLU A 79 -12.49 65.60 100.61
C GLU A 79 -12.23 65.82 99.11
N ASP A 80 -12.16 67.08 98.66
CA ASP A 80 -10.86 67.77 98.41
C ASP A 80 -11.03 69.24 97.96
N GLY A 81 -9.93 70.00 97.91
CA GLY A 81 -9.76 71.12 96.96
C GLY A 81 -10.48 72.47 97.19
N THR A 82 -9.96 73.30 98.11
CA THR A 82 -9.81 74.78 98.03
C THR A 82 -10.98 75.73 97.64
N ASP A 83 -11.15 76.78 98.46
CA ASP A 83 -11.45 78.18 98.07
C ASP A 83 -12.88 78.65 97.67
N GLU A 84 -13.96 77.95 98.02
CA GLU A 84 -15.33 78.52 98.00
C GLU A 84 -15.93 78.88 99.39
N THR A 85 -15.20 78.67 100.49
CA THR A 85 -15.78 78.72 101.85
C THR A 85 -15.99 80.12 102.45
N GLN A 86 -15.49 81.18 101.82
CA GLN A 86 -15.59 82.55 102.37
C GLN A 86 -16.86 83.29 101.91
N LEU A 87 -17.18 83.24 100.61
CA LEU A 87 -18.32 83.99 100.02
C LEU A 87 -19.68 83.55 100.57
N ALA A 88 -19.86 82.25 100.84
CA ALA A 88 -21.11 81.71 101.40
C ALA A 88 -21.38 82.20 102.84
N ALA A 89 -20.33 82.49 103.62
CA ALA A 89 -20.46 82.92 105.01
C ALA A 89 -20.92 84.38 105.15
N GLU A 90 -20.51 85.25 104.23
CA GLU A 90 -20.93 86.67 104.23
C GLU A 90 -22.37 86.85 103.73
N ALA A 91 -22.78 86.13 102.68
CA ALA A 91 -24.16 86.14 102.20
C ALA A 91 -25.17 85.77 103.32
N ALA A 92 -24.84 84.76 104.12
CA ALA A 92 -25.66 84.33 105.27
C ALA A 92 -25.72 85.36 106.40
N ARG A 93 -24.70 86.22 106.57
CA ARG A 93 -24.72 87.33 107.53
C ARG A 93 -25.56 88.51 107.01
N GLN A 94 -25.41 88.89 105.74
CA GLN A 94 -26.15 90.02 105.17
C GLN A 94 -27.67 89.77 105.13
N ALA A 95 -28.09 88.55 104.77
CA ALA A 95 -29.50 88.14 104.75
C ALA A 95 -30.19 88.19 106.14
N ARG A 96 -29.42 88.17 107.24
CA ARG A 96 -29.96 88.23 108.61
C ARG A 96 -30.29 89.66 109.08
N ASN A 97 -29.60 90.68 108.54
CA ASN A 97 -29.76 92.06 109.00
C ASN A 97 -30.91 92.81 108.30
N GLN A 98 -31.35 92.39 107.11
CA GLN A 98 -32.38 93.09 106.33
C GLN A 98 -33.84 92.73 106.72
N ARG A 99 -34.05 91.92 107.77
CA ARG A 99 -35.39 91.40 108.15
C ARG A 99 -35.86 91.84 109.55
N ALA A 100 -35.25 92.91 110.09
CA ALA A 100 -35.52 93.40 111.45
C ALA A 100 -36.32 94.72 111.53
N GLU A 101 -36.45 95.48 110.43
CA GLU A 101 -37.01 96.84 110.44
C GLU A 101 -37.99 97.09 109.28
N SER A 102 -39.30 96.85 109.48
CA SER A 102 -40.38 97.46 108.65
C SER A 102 -41.83 97.29 109.16
N THR A 103 -42.06 96.75 110.35
CA THR A 103 -43.36 96.84 111.05
C THR A 103 -43.13 97.01 112.56
N GLY A 104 -43.62 98.02 113.25
CA GLY A 104 -44.46 99.15 112.84
C GLY A 104 -45.04 99.80 114.09
N ARG A 105 -44.22 100.59 114.82
CA ARG A 105 -44.59 101.14 116.14
C ARG A 105 -45.82 102.04 116.04
N GLU A 106 -46.72 101.92 117.02
CA GLU A 106 -47.89 102.78 117.14
C GLU A 106 -47.51 104.26 117.36
N THR A 107 -48.43 105.15 116.97
CA THR A 107 -48.10 106.55 116.75
C THR A 107 -47.83 107.34 118.03
N ARG A 108 -46.62 107.88 118.18
CA ARG A 108 -46.38 109.12 118.94
C ARG A 108 -46.08 110.24 117.94
N ARG A 109 -46.99 111.21 117.84
CA ARG A 109 -46.98 112.23 116.77
C ARG A 109 -46.04 113.39 117.11
N GLU A 110 -44.83 113.34 116.58
CA GLU A 110 -43.96 114.52 116.44
C GLU A 110 -44.12 115.10 115.03
N LYS A 111 -44.07 116.43 114.90
CA LYS A 111 -44.48 117.14 113.68
C LYS A 111 -43.30 117.29 112.73
N GLU A 112 -43.13 116.36 111.78
CA GLU A 112 -42.17 116.54 110.69
C GLU A 112 -42.50 117.80 109.87
N ASN A 113 -41.46 118.51 109.42
CA ASN A 113 -41.60 119.72 108.64
C ASN A 113 -41.91 119.38 107.16
N ILE A 114 -42.73 120.21 106.50
CA ILE A 114 -43.22 119.95 105.13
C ILE A 114 -42.06 119.80 104.14
N ALA A 115 -40.96 120.55 104.34
CA ALA A 115 -39.76 120.47 103.54
C ALA A 115 -39.11 119.06 103.53
N ASP A 116 -39.08 118.38 104.67
CA ASP A 116 -38.43 117.06 104.80
C ASP A 116 -39.26 115.95 104.18
N PHE A 117 -40.60 116.04 104.26
CA PHE A 117 -41.48 115.13 103.51
C PHE A 117 -41.31 115.29 102.00
N VAL A 118 -41.21 116.54 101.50
CA VAL A 118 -40.94 116.83 100.09
C VAL A 118 -39.55 116.34 99.68
N LYS A 119 -38.54 116.47 100.54
CA LYS A 119 -37.18 115.94 100.31
C LYS A 119 -37.18 114.41 100.19
N LYS A 120 -37.71 113.69 101.20
CA LYS A 120 -37.86 112.23 101.17
C LYS A 120 -38.64 111.75 99.93
N LYS A 121 -39.68 112.47 99.51
CA LYS A 121 -40.45 112.16 98.28
C LYS A 121 -39.65 112.38 97.00
N ARG A 122 -38.79 113.41 96.92
CA ARG A 122 -37.87 113.62 95.79
C ARG A 122 -36.79 112.54 95.73
N GLU A 123 -36.20 112.18 96.87
CA GLU A 123 -35.19 111.12 96.97
C GLU A 123 -35.78 109.76 96.56
N MET A 124 -36.98 109.42 97.07
CA MET A 124 -37.76 108.26 96.65
C MET A 124 -38.04 108.24 95.15
N PHE A 125 -38.42 109.38 94.56
CA PHE A 125 -38.66 109.48 93.12
C PHE A 125 -37.39 109.34 92.27
N LEU A 126 -36.25 109.89 92.72
CA LEU A 126 -34.96 109.74 92.06
C LEU A 126 -34.46 108.29 92.10
N VAL A 127 -34.63 107.59 93.23
CA VAL A 127 -34.32 106.15 93.34
C VAL A 127 -35.24 105.33 92.45
N GLN A 128 -36.55 105.62 92.42
CA GLN A 128 -37.50 104.96 91.53
C GLN A 128 -37.12 105.16 90.05
N MET A 129 -36.86 106.41 89.64
CA MET A 129 -36.41 106.74 88.28
C MET A 129 -35.10 106.02 87.92
N HIS A 130 -34.14 105.96 88.83
CA HIS A 130 -32.88 105.25 88.59
C HIS A 130 -33.09 103.74 88.47
N LEU A 131 -33.94 103.14 89.31
CA LEU A 131 -34.32 101.72 89.19
C LEU A 131 -35.08 101.43 87.89
N ASP A 132 -35.93 102.33 87.42
CA ASP A 132 -36.67 102.14 86.17
C ASP A 132 -35.78 102.33 84.93
N VAL A 133 -34.81 103.24 84.98
CA VAL A 133 -33.73 103.34 83.98
C VAL A 133 -32.84 102.09 83.98
N GLN A 134 -32.47 101.57 85.16
CA GLN A 134 -31.72 100.31 85.27
C GLN A 134 -32.52 99.13 84.69
N LYS A 135 -33.80 98.98 85.04
CA LYS A 135 -34.69 97.94 84.45
C LYS A 135 -34.78 98.06 82.93
N ALA A 136 -34.90 99.29 82.40
CA ALA A 136 -34.96 99.51 80.96
C ALA A 136 -33.67 99.11 80.24
N GLU A 137 -32.49 99.43 80.81
CA GLU A 137 -31.22 98.99 80.24
C GLU A 137 -30.99 97.47 80.41
N ILE A 138 -31.42 96.87 81.53
CA ILE A 138 -31.41 95.41 81.72
C ILE A 138 -32.26 94.71 80.66
N LEU A 139 -33.52 95.13 80.45
CA LEU A 139 -34.41 94.55 79.43
C LEU A 139 -33.82 94.68 78.01
N LYS A 140 -33.15 95.80 77.72
CA LYS A 140 -32.45 96.06 76.46
C LYS A 140 -31.17 95.24 76.30
N LEU A 141 -30.49 94.91 77.39
CA LEU A 141 -29.36 93.96 77.39
C LEU A 141 -29.85 92.51 77.24
N ASP A 142 -30.94 92.13 77.91
CA ASP A 142 -31.60 90.82 77.75
C ASP A 142 -32.11 90.62 76.31
N GLU A 143 -32.69 91.64 75.69
CA GLU A 143 -33.14 91.57 74.29
C GLU A 143 -31.95 91.41 73.33
N ARG A 144 -30.87 92.16 73.55
CA ARG A 144 -29.60 91.98 72.80
C ARG A 144 -28.95 90.62 73.05
N ALA A 145 -29.09 90.07 74.25
CA ALA A 145 -28.60 88.73 74.59
C ALA A 145 -29.42 87.66 73.83
N LYS A 146 -30.75 87.73 73.87
CA LYS A 146 -31.66 86.84 73.13
C LYS A 146 -31.44 86.91 71.62
N GLN A 147 -31.26 88.11 71.05
CA GLN A 147 -30.93 88.25 69.62
C GLN A 147 -29.60 87.58 69.26
N LYS A 148 -28.58 87.64 70.13
CA LYS A 148 -27.33 86.90 69.96
C LYS A 148 -27.49 85.39 70.16
N GLU A 149 -28.26 84.96 71.16
CA GLU A 149 -28.56 83.57 71.45
C GLU A 149 -29.30 82.92 70.27
N GLU A 150 -30.32 83.58 69.73
CA GLU A 150 -31.02 83.14 68.51
C GLU A 150 -30.10 83.10 67.29
N ALA A 151 -29.21 84.08 67.12
CA ALA A 151 -28.26 84.09 66.00
C ALA A 151 -27.23 82.96 66.12
N LEU A 152 -26.71 82.71 67.33
CA LEU A 152 -25.84 81.57 67.64
C LEU A 152 -26.58 80.25 67.43
N ARG A 153 -27.83 80.13 67.89
CA ARG A 153 -28.63 78.90 67.70
C ARG A 153 -28.92 78.65 66.21
N LYS A 154 -29.22 79.68 65.42
CA LYS A 154 -29.37 79.56 63.96
C LYS A 154 -28.05 79.15 63.30
N SER A 155 -26.93 79.73 63.73
CA SER A 155 -25.59 79.33 63.25
C SER A 155 -25.24 77.89 63.62
N GLN A 156 -25.59 77.44 64.82
CA GLN A 156 -25.42 76.06 65.27
C GLN A 156 -26.29 75.11 64.44
N GLN A 157 -27.58 75.42 64.27
CA GLN A 157 -28.50 74.61 63.45
C GLN A 157 -28.02 74.47 62.00
N MET A 158 -27.46 75.54 61.40
CA MET A 158 -26.83 75.46 60.07
C MET A 158 -25.58 74.56 60.04
N LEU A 159 -24.75 74.57 61.09
CA LEU A 159 -23.59 73.68 61.21
C LEU A 159 -23.99 72.23 61.45
N ASP A 160 -24.99 71.98 62.29
CA ASP A 160 -25.58 70.65 62.53
C ASP A 160 -26.17 70.09 61.21
N GLU A 161 -26.88 70.92 60.45
CA GLU A 161 -27.34 70.58 59.10
C GLU A 161 -26.17 70.26 58.16
N ASP A 162 -25.13 71.09 58.08
CA ASP A 162 -23.97 70.83 57.21
C ASP A 162 -23.17 69.58 57.62
N VAL A 163 -23.10 69.25 58.92
CA VAL A 163 -22.56 67.96 59.40
C VAL A 163 -23.42 66.79 58.89
N THR A 164 -24.75 66.82 59.06
CA THR A 164 -25.60 65.73 58.56
C THR A 164 -25.57 65.61 57.03
N ARG A 165 -25.41 66.71 56.29
CA ARG A 165 -25.20 66.71 54.83
C ARG A 165 -23.84 66.10 54.46
N PHE A 166 -22.79 66.37 55.23
CA PHE A 166 -21.45 65.82 55.00
C PHE A 166 -21.39 64.32 55.32
N ASP A 167 -21.99 63.87 56.42
CA ASP A 167 -22.13 62.44 56.76
C ASP A 167 -22.95 61.71 55.69
N ALA A 168 -24.05 62.30 55.21
CA ALA A 168 -24.81 61.76 54.09
C ALA A 168 -24.00 61.74 52.79
N PHE A 169 -23.12 62.71 52.55
CA PHE A 169 -22.21 62.71 51.40
C PHE A 169 -21.15 61.60 51.50
N LEU A 170 -20.52 61.41 52.66
CA LEU A 170 -19.58 60.32 52.92
C LEU A 170 -20.27 58.95 52.73
N GLN A 171 -21.42 58.73 53.37
CA GLN A 171 -22.19 57.49 53.20
C GLN A 171 -22.57 57.22 51.73
N ASN A 172 -22.93 58.27 50.96
CA ASN A 172 -23.21 58.10 49.53
C ASN A 172 -21.95 57.82 48.71
N ASN A 173 -20.79 58.37 49.09
CA ASN A 173 -19.50 58.11 48.47
C ASN A 173 -19.04 56.68 48.74
N ASP A 174 -19.05 56.24 50.00
CA ASP A 174 -18.72 54.87 50.41
C ASP A 174 -19.66 53.84 49.78
N GLN A 175 -20.96 54.12 49.76
CA GLN A 175 -21.92 53.28 49.01
C GLN A 175 -21.59 53.22 47.52
N LYS A 176 -21.15 54.32 46.89
CA LYS A 176 -20.78 54.36 45.48
C LYS A 176 -19.47 53.60 45.22
N ALA A 177 -18.49 53.71 46.12
CA ALA A 177 -17.24 52.95 46.09
C ALA A 177 -17.51 51.44 46.26
N HIS A 178 -18.33 51.04 47.24
CA HIS A 178 -18.75 49.64 47.43
C HIS A 178 -19.58 49.10 46.24
N LYS A 179 -20.46 49.91 45.63
CA LYS A 179 -21.19 49.52 44.40
C LYS A 179 -20.23 49.33 43.22
N ALA A 180 -19.22 50.19 43.08
CA ALA A 180 -18.18 50.05 42.05
C ALA A 180 -17.30 48.81 42.29
N LEU A 181 -16.88 48.57 43.54
CA LEU A 181 -16.09 47.40 43.95
C LEU A 181 -16.84 46.09 43.66
N LYS A 182 -18.10 45.98 44.13
CA LYS A 182 -18.94 44.79 43.85
C LYS A 182 -19.12 44.56 42.36
N SER A 183 -19.34 45.62 41.56
CA SER A 183 -19.43 45.48 40.10
C SER A 183 -18.10 45.04 39.46
N ALA A 184 -16.95 45.36 40.04
CA ALA A 184 -15.65 44.85 39.61
C ALA A 184 -15.42 43.38 40.03
N GLU A 185 -15.84 43.00 41.24
CA GLU A 185 -15.81 41.62 41.75
C GLU A 185 -16.72 40.71 40.91
N GLU A 186 -17.94 41.12 40.59
CA GLU A 186 -18.86 40.42 39.68
C GLU A 186 -18.23 40.22 38.29
N LYS A 187 -17.60 41.26 37.72
CA LYS A 187 -16.93 41.18 36.42
C LYS A 187 -15.70 40.26 36.44
N THR A 188 -14.91 40.26 37.52
CA THR A 188 -13.76 39.35 37.66
C THR A 188 -14.20 37.91 37.92
N LYS A 189 -15.29 37.70 38.69
CA LYS A 189 -15.93 36.38 38.85
C LYS A 189 -16.42 35.82 37.51
N LEU A 190 -17.21 36.60 36.75
CA LEU A 190 -17.68 36.22 35.42
C LEU A 190 -16.51 35.92 34.46
N LYS A 191 -15.45 36.75 34.47
CA LYS A 191 -14.21 36.49 33.71
C LYS A 191 -13.58 35.15 34.09
N ASN A 192 -13.47 34.84 35.38
CA ASN A 192 -12.89 33.60 35.89
C ASN A 192 -13.73 32.37 35.50
N GLU A 193 -15.06 32.46 35.57
CA GLU A 193 -15.98 31.43 35.09
C GLU A 193 -15.82 31.16 33.58
N LYS A 194 -15.71 32.22 32.74
CA LYS A 194 -15.42 32.05 31.32
C LYS A 194 -14.04 31.43 31.08
N ILE A 195 -13.01 31.80 31.85
CA ILE A 195 -11.66 31.20 31.76
C ILE A 195 -11.70 29.71 32.15
N GLN A 196 -12.44 29.34 33.19
CA GLN A 196 -12.66 27.92 33.55
C GLN A 196 -13.36 27.16 32.43
N LYS A 197 -14.42 27.71 31.83
CA LYS A 197 -15.10 27.08 30.68
C LYS A 197 -14.18 26.94 29.46
N ILE A 198 -13.32 27.93 29.18
CA ILE A 198 -12.31 27.86 28.12
C ILE A 198 -11.27 26.77 28.42
N LYS A 199 -10.79 26.64 29.66
CA LYS A 199 -9.88 25.55 30.07
C LYS A 199 -10.52 24.17 29.88
N HIS A 200 -11.79 24.01 30.29
CA HIS A 200 -12.53 22.76 30.11
C HIS A 200 -12.72 22.40 28.63
N LEU A 201 -13.18 23.35 27.80
CA LEU A 201 -13.33 23.15 26.36
C LEU A 201 -12.00 22.83 25.65
N ARG A 202 -10.88 23.43 26.08
CA ARG A 202 -9.53 23.10 25.58
C ARG A 202 -9.11 21.68 25.98
N SER A 203 -9.45 21.23 27.19
CA SER A 203 -9.19 19.85 27.64
C SER A 203 -9.98 18.83 26.80
N GLN A 204 -11.28 19.09 26.59
CA GLN A 204 -12.14 18.26 25.73
C GLN A 204 -11.64 18.23 24.27
N LEU A 205 -11.24 19.38 23.72
CA LEU A 205 -10.67 19.47 22.38
C LEU A 205 -9.35 18.69 22.26
N SER A 206 -8.50 18.71 23.28
CA SER A 206 -7.26 17.92 23.34
C SER A 206 -7.54 16.41 23.42
N ALA A 207 -8.54 15.99 24.19
CA ALA A 207 -8.98 14.60 24.26
C ALA A 207 -9.50 14.09 22.90
N ILE A 208 -10.42 14.83 22.29
CA ILE A 208 -10.97 14.53 20.95
C ILE A 208 -9.86 14.54 19.88
N GLN A 209 -8.87 15.43 19.97
CA GLN A 209 -7.70 15.39 19.08
C GLN A 209 -6.84 14.13 19.26
N SER A 210 -6.66 13.65 20.49
CA SER A 210 -5.97 12.38 20.76
C SER A 210 -6.77 11.17 20.26
N GLU A 211 -8.09 11.18 20.39
CA GLU A 211 -8.97 10.16 19.83
C GLU A 211 -8.92 10.16 18.30
N ILE A 212 -9.00 11.32 17.66
CA ILE A 212 -8.85 11.47 16.20
C ILE A 212 -7.46 10.99 15.72
N ALA A 213 -6.40 11.20 16.49
CA ALA A 213 -5.06 10.67 16.16
C ALA A 213 -5.07 9.13 16.19
N LYS A 214 -5.55 8.52 17.29
CA LYS A 214 -5.67 7.06 17.42
C LYS A 214 -6.52 6.43 16.31
N PHE A 215 -7.66 7.03 15.99
CA PHE A 215 -8.54 6.55 14.91
C PHE A 215 -7.93 6.72 13.51
N ARG A 216 -7.00 7.68 13.31
CA ARG A 216 -6.21 7.77 12.07
C ARG A 216 -5.16 6.67 12.00
N GLU A 217 -4.41 6.46 13.08
CA GLU A 217 -3.41 5.38 13.17
C GLU A 217 -4.06 4.01 12.93
N GLN A 218 -5.17 3.72 13.62
CA GLN A 218 -5.97 2.51 13.41
C GLN A 218 -6.54 2.40 11.99
N LYS A 219 -7.00 3.51 11.39
CA LYS A 219 -7.46 3.51 9.99
C LYS A 219 -6.30 3.16 9.04
N ASP A 220 -5.12 3.72 9.25
CA ASP A 220 -3.95 3.47 8.40
C ASP A 220 -3.41 2.05 8.58
N GLU A 221 -3.58 1.44 9.76
CA GLU A 221 -3.40 0.00 9.97
C GLU A 221 -4.45 -0.83 9.23
N CYS A 222 -5.74 -0.52 9.37
CA CYS A 222 -6.81 -1.18 8.60
C CYS A 222 -6.62 -1.05 7.08
N ILE A 223 -6.05 0.05 6.57
CA ILE A 223 -5.69 0.20 5.16
C ILE A 223 -4.56 -0.74 4.76
N LYS A 224 -3.51 -0.89 5.59
CA LYS A 224 -2.42 -1.86 5.34
C LYS A 224 -2.97 -3.29 5.32
N PHE A 225 -3.85 -3.64 6.26
CA PHE A 225 -4.51 -4.95 6.29
C PHE A 225 -5.42 -5.14 5.07
N LYS A 226 -6.20 -4.12 4.65
CA LYS A 226 -7.00 -4.17 3.42
C LYS A 226 -6.13 -4.43 2.19
N GLN A 227 -5.04 -3.68 2.01
CA GLN A 227 -4.09 -3.86 0.90
C GLN A 227 -3.39 -5.23 0.91
N PHE A 228 -3.22 -5.85 2.08
CA PHE A 228 -2.69 -7.20 2.21
C PHE A 228 -3.74 -8.25 1.79
N LEU A 229 -4.98 -8.13 2.28
CA LEU A 229 -6.10 -8.99 1.88
C LEU A 229 -6.42 -8.84 0.38
N GLU A 230 -6.34 -7.64 -0.18
CA GLU A 230 -6.51 -7.36 -1.63
C GLU A 230 -5.43 -8.06 -2.49
N LYS A 231 -4.21 -8.27 -1.96
CA LYS A 231 -3.16 -9.05 -2.64
C LYS A 231 -3.40 -10.55 -2.58
N LEU A 232 -3.91 -11.06 -1.45
CA LEU A 232 -4.22 -12.48 -1.26
C LEU A 232 -5.57 -12.91 -1.87
N THR A 233 -6.46 -11.96 -2.14
CA THR A 233 -7.75 -12.22 -2.79
C THR A 233 -7.53 -12.76 -4.21
N PRO A 234 -8.06 -13.95 -4.56
CA PRO A 234 -7.92 -14.54 -5.89
C PRO A 234 -8.39 -13.60 -7.00
N GLN A 235 -7.66 -13.58 -8.12
CA GLN A 235 -7.99 -12.68 -9.24
C GLN A 235 -9.32 -13.05 -9.89
N GLU A 236 -9.61 -14.35 -10.04
CA GLU A 236 -10.90 -14.86 -10.57
C GLU A 236 -12.11 -14.29 -9.82
N TRP A 237 -12.01 -14.13 -8.49
CA TRP A 237 -13.09 -13.55 -7.68
C TRP A 237 -13.21 -12.04 -7.89
N LYS A 238 -12.09 -11.31 -8.03
CA LYS A 238 -12.11 -9.88 -8.39
C LYS A 238 -12.77 -9.67 -9.74
N ASP A 239 -12.42 -10.49 -10.72
CA ASP A 239 -12.94 -10.41 -12.08
C ASP A 239 -14.45 -10.73 -12.12
N GLN A 240 -14.91 -11.74 -11.37
CA GLN A 240 -16.34 -12.02 -11.16
C GLN A 240 -17.06 -10.84 -10.49
N LYS A 241 -16.46 -10.22 -9.48
CA LYS A 241 -17.07 -9.07 -8.79
C LYS A 241 -17.04 -7.78 -9.62
N GLU A 242 -16.06 -7.60 -10.50
CA GLU A 242 -16.07 -6.53 -11.50
C GLU A 242 -17.16 -6.76 -12.56
N GLN A 243 -17.37 -8.02 -13.01
CA GLN A 243 -18.49 -8.38 -13.87
C GLN A 243 -19.85 -8.12 -13.20
N GLU A 244 -20.07 -8.57 -11.95
CA GLU A 244 -21.29 -8.23 -11.18
C GLU A 244 -21.52 -6.71 -11.03
N LYS A 245 -20.45 -5.91 -11.03
CA LYS A 245 -20.52 -4.45 -10.98
C LYS A 245 -20.86 -3.86 -12.35
N ALA A 246 -20.27 -4.40 -13.43
CA ALA A 246 -20.60 -4.05 -14.81
C ALA A 246 -22.06 -4.39 -15.14
N ASP A 247 -22.55 -5.56 -14.74
CA ASP A 247 -23.95 -5.97 -14.94
C ASP A 247 -24.91 -5.07 -14.13
N ARG A 248 -24.59 -4.74 -12.88
CA ARG A 248 -25.35 -3.75 -12.10
C ARG A 248 -25.37 -2.36 -12.77
N LYS A 249 -24.24 -1.90 -13.31
CA LYS A 249 -24.18 -0.64 -14.09
C LYS A 249 -25.05 -0.71 -15.35
N MET A 250 -24.92 -1.79 -16.14
CA MET A 250 -25.68 -2.00 -17.37
C MET A 250 -27.17 -2.12 -17.11
N HIS A 251 -27.60 -2.84 -16.08
CA HIS A 251 -29.01 -2.88 -15.67
C HIS A 251 -29.53 -1.52 -15.20
N ARG A 252 -28.75 -0.72 -14.45
CA ARG A 252 -29.15 0.65 -14.08
C ARG A 252 -29.30 1.55 -15.31
N LYS A 253 -28.37 1.48 -16.28
CA LYS A 253 -28.51 2.16 -17.58
C LYS A 253 -29.77 1.71 -18.32
N GLN A 254 -29.95 0.40 -18.49
CA GLN A 254 -31.12 -0.19 -19.16
C GLN A 254 -32.45 0.23 -18.51
N GLN A 255 -32.55 0.23 -17.18
CA GLN A 255 -33.74 0.65 -16.45
C GLN A 255 -34.05 2.14 -16.64
N TRP A 256 -33.03 3.01 -16.56
CA TRP A 256 -33.19 4.45 -16.80
C TRP A 256 -33.63 4.74 -18.24
N VAL A 257 -32.99 4.08 -19.22
CA VAL A 257 -33.35 4.18 -20.65
C VAL A 257 -34.77 3.66 -20.88
N ALA A 258 -35.13 2.50 -20.34
CA ALA A 258 -36.46 1.91 -20.47
C ALA A 258 -37.54 2.81 -19.86
N HIS A 259 -37.28 3.41 -18.70
CA HIS A 259 -38.19 4.37 -18.05
C HIS A 259 -38.41 5.62 -18.91
N ARG A 260 -37.34 6.25 -19.42
CA ARG A 260 -37.46 7.41 -20.32
C ARG A 260 -38.14 7.06 -21.65
N MET A 261 -37.77 5.93 -22.26
CA MET A 261 -38.38 5.46 -23.50
C MET A 261 -39.85 5.04 -23.32
N ALA A 262 -40.26 4.55 -22.14
CA ALA A 262 -41.66 4.33 -21.82
C ALA A 262 -42.44 5.66 -21.74
N GLY A 263 -41.84 6.69 -21.13
CA GLY A 263 -42.38 8.06 -21.14
C GLY A 263 -42.58 8.61 -22.55
N PHE A 264 -41.57 8.53 -23.41
CA PHE A 264 -41.68 8.97 -24.80
C PHE A 264 -42.71 8.15 -25.60
N LYS A 265 -42.75 6.82 -25.45
CA LYS A 265 -43.75 5.96 -26.12
C LYS A 265 -45.18 6.24 -25.65
N ALA A 266 -45.38 6.56 -24.37
CA ALA A 266 -46.69 6.97 -23.86
C ALA A 266 -47.15 8.30 -24.46
N GLN A 267 -46.23 9.27 -24.62
CA GLN A 267 -46.50 10.54 -25.29
C GLN A 267 -46.77 10.35 -26.80
N GLU A 268 -45.96 9.55 -27.52
CA GLU A 268 -46.19 9.21 -28.94
C GLU A 268 -47.58 8.59 -29.14
N LYS A 269 -47.94 7.62 -28.30
CA LYS A 269 -49.25 6.96 -28.35
C LYS A 269 -50.40 7.93 -28.08
N ALA A 270 -50.26 8.82 -27.08
CA ALA A 270 -51.26 9.82 -26.77
C ALA A 270 -51.43 10.87 -27.87
N GLU A 271 -50.35 11.30 -28.55
CA GLU A 271 -50.44 12.16 -29.73
C GLU A 271 -51.14 11.43 -30.89
N ILE A 272 -50.79 10.17 -31.17
CA ILE A 272 -51.42 9.38 -32.23
C ILE A 272 -52.92 9.19 -31.97
N GLU A 273 -53.30 8.79 -30.75
CA GLU A 273 -54.70 8.60 -30.37
C GLU A 273 -55.50 9.91 -30.37
N ALA A 274 -54.87 11.06 -30.13
CA ALA A 274 -55.51 12.37 -30.28
C ALA A 274 -55.71 12.74 -31.76
N GLU A 275 -54.71 12.49 -32.61
CA GLU A 275 -54.76 12.76 -34.04
C GLU A 275 -55.78 11.85 -34.76
N GLU A 276 -55.89 10.58 -34.35
CA GLU A 276 -56.92 9.65 -34.80
C GLU A 276 -58.32 10.16 -34.47
N ARG A 277 -58.61 10.48 -33.20
CA ARG A 277 -59.90 11.03 -32.78
C ARG A 277 -60.24 12.34 -33.50
N ALA A 278 -59.27 13.25 -33.68
CA ALA A 278 -59.49 14.51 -34.39
C ALA A 278 -59.76 14.32 -35.89
N MET A 279 -59.27 13.24 -36.50
CA MET A 279 -59.59 12.89 -37.89
C MET A 279 -60.94 12.15 -38.00
N GLU A 280 -61.30 11.31 -37.04
CA GLU A 280 -62.62 10.67 -36.95
C GLU A 280 -63.73 11.71 -36.72
N GLU A 281 -63.53 12.67 -35.82
CA GLU A 281 -64.49 13.75 -35.55
C GLU A 281 -64.74 14.58 -36.82
N LYS A 282 -63.69 14.99 -37.53
CA LYS A 282 -63.80 15.69 -38.83
C LYS A 282 -64.44 14.83 -39.92
N ALA A 283 -64.24 13.52 -39.90
CA ALA A 283 -64.92 12.61 -40.82
C ALA A 283 -66.43 12.50 -40.50
N GLN A 284 -66.79 12.47 -39.21
CA GLN A 284 -68.18 12.50 -38.77
C GLN A 284 -68.86 13.83 -39.12
N GLU A 285 -68.22 14.98 -38.90
CA GLU A 285 -68.75 16.29 -39.31
C GLU A 285 -69.00 16.35 -40.82
N ASN A 286 -68.00 15.98 -41.64
CA ASN A 286 -68.14 15.94 -43.11
C ASN A 286 -69.20 14.92 -43.61
N SER A 287 -69.60 13.95 -42.78
CA SER A 287 -70.67 13.01 -43.10
C SER A 287 -72.08 13.58 -42.84
N ARG A 288 -72.23 14.56 -41.93
CA ARG A 288 -73.50 15.14 -41.48
C ARG A 288 -74.10 16.11 -42.50
N GLY A 289 -74.43 15.61 -43.70
CA GLY A 289 -75.23 16.34 -44.68
C GLY A 289 -75.12 15.92 -46.15
N ARG A 290 -74.25 14.97 -46.52
CA ARG A 290 -73.89 14.75 -47.95
C ARG A 290 -74.04 13.29 -48.40
N ARG A 291 -75.11 12.99 -49.15
CA ARG A 291 -75.21 11.73 -49.93
C ARG A 291 -74.25 11.80 -51.11
N ARG A 292 -73.18 10.98 -51.11
CA ARG A 292 -72.19 10.88 -52.20
C ARG A 292 -72.25 9.50 -52.89
N PRO A 293 -71.75 9.36 -54.13
CA PRO A 293 -71.55 8.07 -54.79
C PRO A 293 -70.60 7.15 -54.00
N LYS A 294 -70.88 5.83 -54.01
CA LYS A 294 -70.11 4.83 -53.24
C LYS A 294 -68.61 4.82 -53.58
N ARG A 295 -68.24 5.04 -54.84
CA ARG A 295 -66.86 4.97 -55.33
C ARG A 295 -65.99 6.14 -54.86
N GLU A 296 -66.54 7.35 -54.88
CA GLU A 296 -65.87 8.56 -54.34
C GLU A 296 -65.62 8.42 -52.84
N ALA A 297 -66.61 7.94 -52.08
CA ALA A 297 -66.49 7.75 -50.63
C ALA A 297 -65.42 6.70 -50.24
N GLU A 298 -65.14 5.74 -51.12
CA GLU A 298 -64.11 4.71 -50.92
C GLU A 298 -62.70 5.23 -51.20
N GLU A 299 -62.53 6.08 -52.22
CA GLU A 299 -61.23 6.71 -52.51
C GLU A 299 -60.90 7.80 -51.47
N GLU A 300 -61.88 8.61 -51.07
CA GLU A 300 -61.74 9.60 -49.99
C GLU A 300 -61.42 8.94 -48.63
N ALA A 301 -61.84 7.68 -48.42
CA ALA A 301 -61.45 6.89 -47.24
C ALA A 301 -59.97 6.46 -47.30
N LYS A 302 -59.51 5.93 -48.45
CA LYS A 302 -58.12 5.52 -48.68
C LYS A 302 -57.15 6.71 -48.64
N GLU A 303 -57.60 7.90 -49.03
CA GLU A 303 -56.83 9.13 -48.89
C GLU A 303 -56.69 9.56 -47.42
N ARG A 304 -57.78 9.56 -46.64
CA ARG A 304 -57.73 9.82 -45.18
C ARG A 304 -56.86 8.82 -44.44
N GLU A 305 -56.90 7.54 -44.80
CA GLU A 305 -56.04 6.48 -44.26
C GLU A 305 -54.55 6.77 -44.51
N ARG A 306 -54.19 7.12 -45.76
CA ARG A 306 -52.83 7.53 -46.14
C ARG A 306 -52.38 8.81 -45.44
N GLU A 307 -53.28 9.78 -45.26
CA GLU A 307 -52.96 11.00 -44.52
C GLU A 307 -52.70 10.70 -43.04
N LEU A 308 -53.54 9.87 -42.41
CA LEU A 308 -53.37 9.44 -41.02
C LEU A 308 -52.04 8.68 -40.83
N GLU A 309 -51.70 7.76 -41.74
CA GLU A 309 -50.41 7.07 -41.79
C GLU A 309 -49.24 8.07 -41.91
N ALA A 310 -49.37 9.09 -42.78
CA ALA A 310 -48.37 10.14 -42.93
C ALA A 310 -48.24 11.02 -41.66
N ARG A 311 -49.34 11.33 -40.96
CA ARG A 311 -49.32 12.07 -39.69
C ARG A 311 -48.70 11.23 -38.57
N LYS A 312 -49.07 9.95 -38.43
CA LYS A 312 -48.41 8.97 -37.55
C LYS A 312 -46.90 8.90 -37.78
N ARG A 313 -46.47 8.85 -39.05
CA ARG A 313 -45.05 8.85 -39.45
C ARG A 313 -44.33 10.17 -39.13
N ARG A 314 -45.04 11.31 -39.06
CA ARG A 314 -44.49 12.60 -38.60
C ARG A 314 -44.37 12.64 -37.07
N ILE A 315 -45.38 12.16 -36.34
CA ILE A 315 -45.35 12.06 -34.87
C ILE A 315 -44.16 11.19 -34.42
N ARG A 316 -43.98 10.02 -35.03
CA ARG A 316 -42.83 9.12 -34.79
C ARG A 316 -41.44 9.73 -35.01
N ARG A 317 -41.34 10.82 -35.78
CA ARG A 317 -40.08 11.55 -36.02
C ARG A 317 -39.80 12.65 -35.00
N LYS A 318 -40.73 12.96 -34.09
CA LYS A 318 -40.52 13.92 -33.01
C LYS A 318 -39.69 13.36 -31.84
N TYR A 319 -39.87 12.07 -31.55
CA TYR A 319 -39.35 11.44 -30.34
C TYR A 319 -37.94 10.87 -30.55
N PRO A 320 -37.03 10.97 -29.56
CA PRO A 320 -35.67 10.45 -29.68
C PRO A 320 -35.60 8.94 -29.88
N THR A 321 -34.68 8.48 -30.72
CA THR A 321 -34.28 7.08 -30.83
C THR A 321 -33.64 6.61 -29.52
N GLN A 322 -33.76 5.31 -29.19
CA GLN A 322 -33.17 4.74 -27.98
C GLN A 322 -31.66 5.02 -27.86
N GLU A 323 -30.91 4.95 -28.96
CA GLU A 323 -29.47 5.27 -29.01
C GLU A 323 -29.14 6.70 -28.54
N ALA A 324 -29.99 7.68 -28.88
CA ALA A 324 -29.83 9.06 -28.45
C ALA A 324 -30.08 9.21 -26.95
N VAL A 325 -31.11 8.53 -26.42
CA VAL A 325 -31.36 8.47 -24.98
C VAL A 325 -30.23 7.77 -24.24
N GLU A 326 -29.68 6.69 -24.81
CA GLU A 326 -28.51 5.99 -24.27
C GLU A 326 -27.21 6.82 -24.25
N GLY A 327 -27.13 7.87 -25.07
CA GLY A 327 -26.07 8.87 -25.05
C GLY A 327 -26.28 10.01 -24.04
N GLU A 328 -27.51 10.26 -23.59
CA GLU A 328 -27.82 11.19 -22.50
C GLU A 328 -27.58 10.58 -21.10
N TYR A 329 -27.28 9.28 -20.98
CA TYR A 329 -27.05 8.63 -19.69
C TYR A 329 -25.68 9.00 -19.10
N VAL A 330 -25.69 9.85 -18.07
CA VAL A 330 -24.51 10.11 -17.22
C VAL A 330 -24.41 9.01 -16.17
N GLU A 331 -23.25 8.35 -16.08
CA GLU A 331 -23.02 7.31 -15.07
C GLU A 331 -22.69 7.93 -13.70
N GLU A 332 -23.65 7.91 -12.79
CA GLU A 332 -23.41 8.22 -11.38
C GLU A 332 -22.67 7.05 -10.70
N SER A 333 -21.51 7.34 -10.10
CA SER A 333 -20.75 6.36 -9.31
C SER A 333 -21.52 6.02 -8.04
N SER A 334 -22.11 4.82 -7.98
CA SER A 334 -23.13 4.46 -6.97
C SER A 334 -22.63 4.28 -5.53
N GLY A 335 -21.41 4.72 -5.19
CA GLY A 335 -20.84 4.68 -3.84
C GLY A 335 -20.53 3.29 -3.25
N GLU A 336 -21.10 2.22 -3.82
CA GLU A 336 -20.89 0.82 -3.41
C GLU A 336 -19.41 0.42 -3.51
N GLU A 337 -18.73 0.45 -2.36
CA GLU A 337 -17.47 -0.24 -2.13
C GLU A 337 -17.73 -1.75 -2.20
N MET A 338 -16.81 -2.50 -2.81
CA MET A 338 -16.96 -3.95 -2.94
C MET A 338 -16.77 -4.61 -1.57
N PRO A 339 -17.52 -5.67 -1.23
CA PRO A 339 -17.16 -6.55 -0.12
C PRO A 339 -15.72 -7.05 -0.24
N LEU A 340 -15.13 -7.48 0.88
CA LEU A 340 -13.86 -8.19 0.89
C LEU A 340 -14.10 -9.69 0.66
N TYR A 341 -13.11 -10.39 0.12
CA TYR A 341 -13.18 -11.85 -0.08
C TYR A 341 -13.06 -12.64 1.23
N PHE A 342 -12.27 -12.12 2.18
CA PHE A 342 -12.09 -12.70 3.50
C PHE A 342 -13.05 -12.04 4.49
N GLU A 343 -14.01 -12.81 5.01
CA GLU A 343 -14.99 -12.39 6.02
C GLU A 343 -14.62 -12.92 7.42
N GLU A 344 -14.07 -14.14 7.51
CA GLU A 344 -13.60 -14.74 8.76
C GLU A 344 -12.06 -14.83 8.80
N PRO A 345 -11.39 -14.51 9.93
CA PRO A 345 -9.94 -14.67 10.07
C PRO A 345 -9.42 -16.09 9.84
N LYS A 346 -10.27 -17.12 10.02
CA LYS A 346 -9.92 -18.51 9.74
C LYS A 346 -9.61 -18.75 8.27
N GLN A 347 -10.39 -18.18 7.35
CA GLN A 347 -10.22 -18.35 5.90
C GLN A 347 -8.81 -17.96 5.43
N LEU A 348 -8.19 -16.98 6.10
CA LEU A 348 -6.81 -16.57 5.86
C LEU A 348 -5.79 -17.58 6.40
N LEU A 349 -6.03 -18.14 7.59
CA LEU A 349 -5.20 -19.20 8.17
C LEU A 349 -5.30 -20.49 7.35
N ASP A 350 -6.50 -20.88 6.94
CA ASP A 350 -6.75 -22.07 6.11
C ASP A 350 -6.02 -21.96 4.76
N VAL A 351 -5.97 -20.76 4.16
CA VAL A 351 -5.15 -20.48 2.96
C VAL A 351 -3.65 -20.58 3.25
N PHE A 352 -3.18 -20.12 4.40
CA PHE A 352 -1.76 -20.28 4.77
C PHE A 352 -1.39 -21.75 5.01
N THR A 353 -2.21 -22.52 5.74
CA THR A 353 -1.99 -23.96 5.93
C THR A 353 -2.04 -24.71 4.61
N SER A 354 -2.96 -24.38 3.71
CA SER A 354 -3.01 -24.95 2.35
C SER A 354 -1.75 -24.63 1.53
N LEU A 355 -1.20 -23.42 1.65
CA LEU A 355 0.07 -23.05 1.02
C LEU A 355 1.27 -23.74 1.68
N GLU A 356 1.28 -23.93 3.00
CA GLU A 356 2.31 -24.66 3.73
C GLU A 356 2.32 -26.15 3.32
N GLU A 357 1.15 -26.80 3.27
CA GLU A 357 0.97 -28.17 2.77
C GLU A 357 1.41 -28.30 1.29
N SER A 358 1.01 -27.35 0.43
CA SER A 358 1.39 -27.33 -0.98
C SER A 358 2.90 -27.14 -1.17
N ASN A 359 3.53 -26.22 -0.41
CA ASN A 359 4.97 -26.02 -0.44
C ASN A 359 5.74 -27.23 0.11
N LEU A 360 5.26 -27.87 1.18
CA LEU A 360 5.85 -29.09 1.72
C LEU A 360 5.76 -30.25 0.71
N PHE A 361 4.63 -30.40 0.03
CA PHE A 361 4.45 -31.38 -1.05
C PHE A 361 5.36 -31.10 -2.25
N LEU A 362 5.54 -29.84 -2.64
CA LEU A 362 6.48 -29.44 -3.70
C LEU A 362 7.93 -29.72 -3.31
N ILE A 363 8.32 -29.46 -2.05
CA ILE A 363 9.65 -29.79 -1.52
C ILE A 363 9.86 -31.30 -1.54
N GLN A 364 8.91 -32.10 -1.03
CA GLN A 364 9.01 -33.56 -1.05
C GLN A 364 9.14 -34.10 -2.48
N ASN A 365 8.26 -33.67 -3.39
CA ASN A 365 8.32 -34.08 -4.80
C ASN A 365 9.66 -33.67 -5.45
N SER A 366 10.20 -32.49 -5.12
CA SER A 366 11.53 -32.10 -5.60
C SER A 366 12.63 -33.06 -5.10
N GLN A 367 12.60 -33.47 -3.83
CA GLN A 367 13.54 -34.45 -3.26
C GLN A 367 13.36 -35.85 -3.86
N ASP A 368 12.12 -36.31 -4.04
CA ASP A 368 11.81 -37.60 -4.67
C ASP A 368 12.34 -37.63 -6.13
N THR A 369 12.20 -36.53 -6.88
CA THR A 369 12.76 -36.42 -8.25
C THR A 369 14.28 -36.26 -8.27
N GLU A 370 14.89 -35.59 -7.28
CA GLU A 370 16.33 -35.47 -7.13
C GLU A 370 16.96 -36.84 -6.85
N GLN A 371 16.42 -37.62 -5.90
CA GLN A 371 16.84 -39.00 -5.65
C GLN A 371 16.67 -39.88 -6.91
N ALA A 372 15.54 -39.77 -7.62
CA ALA A 372 15.33 -40.52 -8.85
C ALA A 372 16.36 -40.19 -9.94
N VAL A 373 16.81 -38.93 -10.03
CA VAL A 373 17.90 -38.51 -10.92
C VAL A 373 19.26 -39.05 -10.44
N GLU A 374 19.58 -38.98 -9.14
CA GLU A 374 20.81 -39.58 -8.60
C GLU A 374 20.89 -41.09 -8.86
N GLU A 375 19.80 -41.81 -8.62
CA GLU A 375 19.70 -43.25 -8.91
C GLU A 375 19.93 -43.55 -10.39
N LEU A 376 19.38 -42.74 -11.30
CA LEU A 376 19.59 -42.89 -12.74
C LEU A 376 21.04 -42.56 -13.14
N GLN A 377 21.68 -41.57 -12.52
CA GLN A 377 23.10 -41.27 -12.73
C GLN A 377 24.01 -42.41 -12.26
N GLN A 378 23.74 -42.99 -11.09
CA GLN A 378 24.48 -44.15 -10.57
C GLN A 378 24.36 -45.36 -11.49
N LYS A 379 23.12 -45.69 -11.92
CA LYS A 379 22.83 -46.78 -12.88
C LYS A 379 23.51 -46.51 -14.24
N TYR A 380 23.49 -45.26 -14.73
CA TYR A 380 24.19 -44.87 -15.95
C TYR A 380 25.71 -45.05 -15.86
N GLU A 381 26.36 -44.59 -14.78
CA GLU A 381 27.81 -44.76 -14.61
C GLU A 381 28.22 -46.24 -14.44
N GLU A 382 27.34 -47.09 -13.89
CA GLU A 382 27.58 -48.54 -13.83
C GLU A 382 27.45 -49.21 -15.21
N ILE A 383 26.42 -48.86 -15.98
CA ILE A 383 26.25 -49.31 -17.37
C ILE A 383 27.43 -48.83 -18.23
N LYS A 384 27.88 -47.59 -18.05
CA LYS A 384 29.04 -47.00 -18.73
C LYS A 384 30.36 -47.69 -18.36
N ARG A 385 30.59 -48.01 -17.09
CA ARG A 385 31.75 -48.80 -16.62
C ARG A 385 31.76 -50.23 -17.17
N SER A 386 30.63 -50.94 -17.08
CA SER A 386 30.50 -52.32 -17.57
C SER A 386 30.58 -52.40 -19.10
N SER A 387 29.88 -51.52 -19.82
CA SER A 387 29.97 -51.38 -21.27
C SER A 387 31.40 -51.06 -21.71
N GLY A 388 32.06 -50.08 -21.10
CA GLY A 388 33.47 -49.76 -21.36
C GLY A 388 34.42 -50.94 -21.14
N ALA A 389 34.21 -51.73 -20.07
CA ALA A 389 34.98 -52.94 -19.81
C ALA A 389 34.74 -54.02 -20.88
N THR A 390 33.50 -54.22 -21.36
CA THR A 390 33.22 -55.15 -22.46
C THR A 390 33.78 -54.67 -23.80
N THR A 391 33.69 -53.37 -24.12
CA THR A 391 34.28 -52.76 -25.31
C THR A 391 35.80 -52.93 -25.31
N ASN A 392 36.47 -52.71 -24.17
CA ASN A 392 37.91 -52.90 -24.06
C ASN A 392 38.33 -54.36 -24.23
N LYS A 393 37.57 -55.32 -23.66
CA LYS A 393 37.78 -56.76 -23.92
C LYS A 393 37.59 -57.12 -25.40
N MET A 394 36.56 -56.58 -26.06
CA MET A 394 36.36 -56.80 -27.50
C MET A 394 37.51 -56.23 -28.34
N LYS A 395 38.01 -55.02 -28.03
CA LYS A 395 39.19 -54.44 -28.69
C LYS A 395 40.45 -55.28 -28.48
N GLN A 396 40.67 -55.80 -27.27
CA GLN A 396 41.78 -56.72 -26.97
C GLN A 396 41.67 -58.02 -27.77
N ASN A 397 40.47 -58.60 -27.86
CA ASN A 397 40.23 -59.80 -28.66
C ASN A 397 40.44 -59.55 -30.15
N ILE A 398 40.00 -58.41 -30.69
CA ILE A 398 40.22 -58.01 -32.08
C ILE A 398 41.72 -57.89 -32.36
N ALA A 399 42.46 -57.11 -31.56
CA ALA A 399 43.90 -56.96 -31.73
C ALA A 399 44.68 -58.30 -31.62
N HIS A 400 44.21 -59.22 -30.77
CA HIS A 400 44.80 -60.56 -30.68
C HIS A 400 44.49 -61.42 -31.90
N LEU A 401 43.27 -61.37 -32.44
CA LEU A 401 42.90 -62.08 -33.67
C LEU A 401 43.62 -61.49 -34.90
N GLU A 402 43.77 -60.17 -34.98
CA GLU A 402 44.57 -59.50 -36.01
C GLU A 402 46.04 -59.94 -35.93
N GLN A 403 46.60 -60.06 -34.72
CA GLN A 403 47.95 -60.59 -34.51
C GLN A 403 48.06 -62.07 -34.93
N GLN A 404 47.08 -62.91 -34.62
CA GLN A 404 47.05 -64.31 -35.08
C GLN A 404 46.96 -64.39 -36.61
N ILE A 405 46.07 -63.62 -37.24
CA ILE A 405 45.92 -63.56 -38.70
C ILE A 405 47.23 -63.09 -39.36
N ALA A 406 47.91 -62.09 -38.80
CA ALA A 406 49.22 -61.65 -39.29
C ALA A 406 50.30 -62.74 -39.16
N GLN A 407 50.29 -63.53 -38.09
CA GLN A 407 51.22 -64.66 -37.90
C GLN A 407 50.93 -65.81 -38.87
N GLU A 408 49.67 -66.21 -39.06
CA GLU A 408 49.33 -67.28 -40.01
C GLU A 408 49.53 -66.83 -41.46
N ASN A 409 49.24 -65.57 -41.82
CA ASN A 409 49.58 -65.02 -43.13
C ASN A 409 51.10 -65.08 -43.37
N ALA A 410 51.92 -64.64 -42.41
CA ALA A 410 53.38 -64.72 -42.53
C ALA A 410 53.89 -66.17 -42.69
N ARG A 411 53.28 -67.15 -42.01
CA ARG A 411 53.58 -68.59 -42.23
C ARG A 411 53.12 -69.07 -43.60
N CYS A 412 51.94 -68.65 -44.07
CA CYS A 412 51.48 -68.95 -45.41
C CYS A 412 52.41 -68.37 -46.48
N ASP A 413 52.93 -67.17 -46.29
CA ASP A 413 53.87 -66.54 -47.22
C ASP A 413 55.26 -67.22 -47.18
N GLN A 414 55.75 -67.61 -46.01
CA GLN A 414 56.94 -68.47 -45.87
C GLN A 414 56.77 -69.81 -46.59
N LEU A 415 55.65 -70.50 -46.38
CA LEU A 415 55.36 -71.76 -47.07
C LEU A 415 55.17 -71.58 -48.58
N ARG A 416 54.58 -70.46 -49.04
CA ARG A 416 54.52 -70.10 -50.46
C ARG A 416 55.90 -69.87 -51.05
N GLN A 417 56.80 -69.21 -50.32
CA GLN A 417 58.18 -69.02 -50.75
C GLN A 417 58.93 -70.35 -50.82
N GLU A 418 58.87 -71.19 -49.78
CA GLU A 418 59.48 -72.53 -49.80
C GLU A 418 58.95 -73.41 -50.95
N VAL A 419 57.64 -73.39 -51.20
CA VAL A 419 57.03 -74.13 -52.32
C VAL A 419 57.47 -73.54 -53.65
N SER A 420 57.57 -72.22 -53.79
CA SER A 420 58.06 -71.56 -55.01
C SER A 420 59.53 -71.89 -55.28
N GLU A 421 60.39 -71.90 -54.26
CA GLU A 421 61.81 -72.23 -54.38
C GLU A 421 62.00 -73.70 -54.76
N LYS A 422 61.29 -74.63 -54.09
CA LYS A 422 61.30 -76.06 -54.39
C LYS A 422 60.71 -76.38 -55.78
N HIS A 423 59.65 -75.68 -56.17
CA HIS A 423 59.07 -75.82 -57.51
C HIS A 423 60.05 -75.35 -58.59
N ARG A 424 60.72 -74.20 -58.39
CA ARG A 424 61.70 -73.68 -59.35
C ARG A 424 62.97 -74.53 -59.44
N SER A 425 63.34 -75.26 -58.38
CA SER A 425 64.40 -76.28 -58.47
C SER A 425 63.93 -77.56 -59.18
N SER A 426 62.69 -78.03 -58.92
CA SER A 426 62.14 -79.20 -59.63
C SER A 426 62.00 -78.92 -61.12
N GLU A 427 61.38 -77.81 -61.52
CA GLU A 427 61.26 -77.41 -62.93
C GLU A 427 62.61 -77.37 -63.64
N GLN A 428 63.66 -76.89 -62.96
CA GLN A 428 65.00 -76.80 -63.53
C GLN A 428 65.71 -78.17 -63.60
N GLU A 429 65.44 -79.09 -62.66
CA GLU A 429 65.95 -80.47 -62.69
C GLU A 429 65.20 -81.34 -63.72
N ASP A 430 63.89 -81.13 -63.84
CA ASP A 430 63.01 -81.84 -64.77
C ASP A 430 63.22 -81.36 -66.22
N LEU A 431 63.49 -80.06 -66.45
CA LEU A 431 64.00 -79.58 -67.75
C LEU A 431 65.34 -80.22 -68.12
N LEU A 432 66.26 -80.39 -67.16
CA LEU A 432 67.56 -81.00 -67.42
C LEU A 432 67.41 -82.49 -67.78
N LYS A 433 66.46 -83.21 -67.19
CA LYS A 433 66.09 -84.58 -67.59
C LYS A 433 65.46 -84.60 -68.98
N GLU A 434 64.48 -83.75 -69.27
CA GLU A 434 63.81 -83.67 -70.58
C GLU A 434 64.81 -83.32 -71.70
N VAL A 435 65.75 -82.42 -71.44
CA VAL A 435 66.84 -82.09 -72.38
C VAL A 435 67.81 -83.27 -72.52
N GLY A 436 68.18 -83.95 -71.44
CA GLY A 436 69.02 -85.15 -71.48
C GLY A 436 68.40 -86.28 -72.31
N GLU A 437 67.13 -86.61 -72.05
CA GLU A 437 66.36 -87.62 -72.79
C GLU A 437 66.28 -87.27 -74.30
N LYS A 438 66.06 -86.00 -74.63
CA LYS A 438 66.06 -85.53 -76.04
C LYS A 438 67.43 -85.55 -76.70
N VAL A 439 68.52 -85.27 -75.96
CA VAL A 439 69.89 -85.43 -76.46
C VAL A 439 70.19 -86.90 -76.75
N VAL A 440 69.78 -87.82 -75.87
CA VAL A 440 69.89 -89.27 -76.10
C VAL A 440 69.07 -89.71 -77.32
N GLU A 441 67.82 -89.26 -77.45
CA GLU A 441 66.96 -89.55 -78.61
C GLU A 441 67.62 -89.08 -79.92
N VAL A 442 68.00 -87.80 -80.01
CA VAL A 442 68.61 -87.21 -81.21
C VAL A 442 69.97 -87.84 -81.53
N HIS A 443 70.80 -88.15 -80.54
CA HIS A 443 72.06 -88.87 -80.74
C HIS A 443 71.85 -90.26 -81.34
N SER A 444 70.88 -91.02 -80.80
CA SER A 444 70.54 -92.37 -81.27
C SER A 444 70.02 -92.39 -82.71
N ILE A 445 69.34 -91.31 -83.14
CA ILE A 445 68.81 -91.16 -84.51
C ILE A 445 69.92 -90.69 -85.47
N CYS A 446 70.74 -89.72 -85.08
CA CYS A 446 71.64 -89.02 -86.00
C CYS A 446 73.03 -89.66 -86.14
N VAL A 447 73.61 -90.17 -85.04
CA VAL A 447 75.02 -90.59 -84.99
C VAL A 447 75.17 -92.11 -85.09
N ASN A 448 74.33 -92.87 -84.37
CA ASN A 448 74.29 -94.33 -84.37
C ASN A 448 75.57 -95.10 -83.94
N ASP A 449 76.59 -94.43 -83.41
CA ASP A 449 77.68 -95.10 -82.68
C ASP A 449 77.16 -95.76 -81.39
N LYS A 450 77.76 -96.92 -81.05
CA LYS A 450 77.31 -97.80 -79.94
C LYS A 450 78.43 -98.35 -79.08
N GLU A 451 79.60 -97.71 -79.08
CA GLU A 451 80.72 -98.08 -78.22
C GLU A 451 81.06 -96.93 -77.25
N ALA A 452 81.04 -97.27 -75.96
CA ALA A 452 80.96 -96.37 -74.79
C ALA A 452 79.57 -95.70 -74.56
N ASP A 453 79.22 -95.54 -73.28
CA ASP A 453 78.11 -94.69 -72.81
C ASP A 453 78.64 -93.24 -72.75
N PRO A 454 78.27 -92.32 -73.67
CA PRO A 454 78.83 -90.97 -73.72
C PRO A 454 78.15 -90.05 -72.70
N ASP A 455 78.85 -89.04 -72.18
CA ASP A 455 78.17 -87.97 -71.43
C ASP A 455 77.26 -87.13 -72.35
N THR A 456 76.27 -86.47 -71.77
CA THR A 456 75.35 -85.55 -72.45
C THR A 456 76.10 -84.47 -73.24
N GLN A 457 77.25 -83.99 -72.75
CA GLN A 457 78.10 -83.01 -73.46
C GLN A 457 78.93 -83.63 -74.60
N GLU A 458 79.08 -84.95 -74.64
CA GLU A 458 79.79 -85.68 -75.70
C GLU A 458 78.81 -86.07 -76.80
N MET A 459 77.61 -86.54 -76.43
CA MET A 459 76.48 -86.73 -77.36
C MET A 459 76.17 -85.44 -78.13
N LEU A 460 76.13 -84.29 -77.46
CA LEU A 460 75.90 -82.99 -78.11
C LEU A 460 76.96 -82.67 -79.17
N LYS A 461 78.25 -82.85 -78.89
CA LYS A 461 79.34 -82.62 -79.86
C LYS A 461 79.24 -83.55 -81.07
N ALA A 462 78.83 -84.80 -80.87
CA ALA A 462 78.62 -85.75 -81.96
C ALA A 462 77.40 -85.38 -82.81
N ILE A 463 76.32 -84.88 -82.20
CA ILE A 463 75.16 -84.32 -82.92
C ILE A 463 75.56 -83.06 -83.70
N GLU A 464 76.35 -82.16 -83.11
CA GLU A 464 76.84 -80.93 -83.76
C GLU A 464 77.69 -81.25 -85.00
N ALA A 465 78.66 -82.17 -84.89
CA ALA A 465 79.46 -82.62 -86.03
C ALA A 465 78.60 -83.24 -87.14
N LYS A 466 77.56 -84.01 -86.79
CA LYS A 466 76.62 -84.58 -87.77
C LYS A 466 75.71 -83.52 -88.40
N LEU A 467 75.35 -82.48 -87.65
CA LEU A 467 74.62 -81.32 -88.16
C LEU A 467 75.46 -80.53 -89.16
N GLU A 468 76.75 -80.32 -88.91
CA GLU A 468 77.66 -79.66 -89.86
C GLU A 468 77.78 -80.45 -91.17
N GLU A 469 77.89 -81.78 -91.12
CA GLU A 469 77.85 -82.66 -92.31
C GLU A 469 76.54 -82.52 -93.10
N LEU A 470 75.39 -82.55 -92.41
CA LEU A 470 74.07 -82.40 -93.03
C LEU A 470 73.83 -80.98 -93.58
N ILE A 471 74.38 -79.94 -92.95
CA ILE A 471 74.33 -78.56 -93.43
C ILE A 471 75.18 -78.41 -94.69
N HIS A 472 76.36 -79.03 -94.77
CA HIS A 472 77.15 -79.06 -96.01
C HIS A 472 76.41 -79.78 -97.14
N PHE A 473 75.78 -80.93 -96.87
CA PHE A 473 74.95 -81.62 -97.86
C PHE A 473 73.75 -80.77 -98.33
N LEU A 474 73.10 -80.05 -97.41
CA LEU A 474 72.02 -79.12 -97.77
C LEU A 474 72.52 -77.93 -98.60
N GLN A 475 73.72 -77.41 -98.34
CA GLN A 475 74.33 -76.35 -99.17
C GLN A 475 74.63 -76.83 -100.60
N GLU A 476 75.08 -78.08 -100.79
CA GLU A 476 75.24 -78.67 -102.12
C GLU A 476 73.89 -78.79 -102.86
N VAL A 477 72.83 -79.23 -102.16
CA VAL A 477 71.48 -79.38 -102.73
C VAL A 477 70.81 -78.03 -103.03
N GLU A 478 70.98 -77.04 -102.16
CA GLU A 478 70.45 -75.68 -102.32
C GLU A 478 71.12 -74.94 -103.49
N GLY A 479 72.38 -75.28 -103.81
CA GLY A 479 73.07 -74.84 -105.03
C GLY A 479 72.49 -75.39 -106.34
N THR A 480 71.49 -76.29 -106.30
CA THR A 480 70.82 -76.83 -107.50
C THR A 480 69.49 -76.13 -107.80
N GLU A 481 69.14 -76.00 -109.09
CA GLU A 481 67.85 -75.43 -109.53
C GLU A 481 66.62 -76.17 -108.98
N LEU A 482 66.78 -77.44 -108.57
CA LEU A 482 65.72 -78.22 -107.94
C LEU A 482 65.47 -77.77 -106.49
N GLY A 483 66.53 -77.54 -105.72
CA GLY A 483 66.48 -77.13 -104.31
C GLY A 483 65.77 -75.78 -104.14
N ALA A 484 66.22 -74.75 -104.87
CA ALA A 484 65.62 -73.41 -104.84
C ALA A 484 64.10 -73.42 -105.10
N ARG A 485 63.63 -74.33 -105.97
CA ARG A 485 62.20 -74.48 -106.32
C ARG A 485 61.38 -75.18 -105.23
N GLN A 486 61.99 -76.04 -104.42
CA GLN A 486 61.35 -76.60 -103.22
C GLN A 486 61.30 -75.58 -102.07
N VAL A 487 62.35 -74.77 -101.90
CA VAL A 487 62.38 -73.68 -100.91
C VAL A 487 61.23 -72.69 -101.17
N GLU A 488 61.11 -72.16 -102.40
CA GLU A 488 60.06 -71.18 -102.75
C GLU A 488 58.63 -71.73 -102.53
N ALA A 489 58.43 -73.04 -102.71
CA ALA A 489 57.14 -73.70 -102.45
C ALA A 489 56.82 -73.79 -100.95
N LEU A 490 57.82 -74.13 -100.12
CA LEU A 490 57.69 -74.22 -98.66
C LEU A 490 57.49 -72.83 -98.02
N GLU A 491 58.16 -71.79 -98.52
CA GLU A 491 57.92 -70.41 -98.11
C GLU A 491 56.47 -69.98 -98.36
N LYS A 492 55.96 -70.22 -99.58
CA LYS A 492 54.56 -69.92 -99.95
C LYS A 492 53.57 -70.66 -99.03
N GLN A 493 53.87 -71.89 -98.63
CA GLN A 493 53.05 -72.66 -97.70
C GLN A 493 53.09 -72.10 -96.27
N LYS A 494 54.28 -71.74 -95.75
CA LYS A 494 54.42 -71.09 -94.42
C LYS A 494 53.73 -69.73 -94.37
N ASP A 495 53.81 -68.93 -95.43
CA ASP A 495 53.18 -67.61 -95.50
C ASP A 495 51.65 -67.72 -95.57
N LEU A 496 51.11 -68.72 -96.28
CA LEU A 496 49.68 -69.07 -96.24
C LEU A 496 49.22 -69.44 -94.82
N ASP A 497 49.97 -70.26 -94.09
CA ASP A 497 49.59 -70.68 -92.74
C ASP A 497 49.70 -69.54 -91.71
N ARG A 498 50.67 -68.63 -91.84
CA ARG A 498 50.70 -67.37 -91.05
C ARG A 498 49.41 -66.55 -91.27
N ARG A 499 48.96 -66.43 -92.52
CA ARG A 499 47.70 -65.73 -92.87
C ARG A 499 46.46 -66.46 -92.33
N LYS A 500 46.44 -67.79 -92.31
CA LYS A 500 45.34 -68.58 -91.68
C LYS A 500 45.29 -68.35 -90.16
N ASN A 501 46.43 -68.40 -89.48
CA ASN A 501 46.51 -68.25 -88.03
C ASN A 501 46.11 -66.85 -87.57
N GLN A 502 46.53 -65.79 -88.28
CA GLN A 502 46.05 -64.42 -88.01
C GLN A 502 44.53 -64.26 -88.22
N ARG A 503 43.93 -64.98 -89.17
CA ARG A 503 42.46 -64.98 -89.36
C ARG A 503 41.73 -65.67 -88.21
N LYS A 504 42.20 -66.85 -87.76
CA LYS A 504 41.67 -67.52 -86.56
C LYS A 504 41.72 -66.60 -85.34
N LEU A 505 42.90 -66.03 -85.05
CA LEU A 505 43.11 -65.18 -83.88
C LEU A 505 42.14 -63.97 -83.81
N ARG A 506 41.82 -63.35 -84.96
CA ARG A 506 40.81 -62.28 -85.02
C ARG A 506 39.40 -62.79 -84.75
N ILE A 507 39.01 -63.92 -85.35
CA ILE A 507 37.69 -64.54 -85.14
C ILE A 507 37.50 -64.89 -83.66
N ASP A 508 38.50 -65.49 -83.01
CA ASP A 508 38.42 -65.85 -81.59
C ASP A 508 38.34 -64.61 -80.68
N GLN A 509 39.02 -63.52 -81.05
CA GLN A 509 38.96 -62.27 -80.29
C GLN A 509 37.60 -61.57 -80.41
N ASP A 510 36.93 -61.62 -81.56
CA ASP A 510 35.59 -61.06 -81.75
C ASP A 510 34.47 -61.97 -81.20
N ASN A 511 34.69 -63.29 -81.19
CA ASN A 511 33.85 -64.25 -80.46
C ASN A 511 33.83 -63.92 -78.96
N ARG A 512 34.99 -63.75 -78.31
CA ARG A 512 35.08 -63.38 -76.88
C ARG A 512 34.30 -62.10 -76.55
N LYS A 513 34.51 -61.02 -77.32
CA LYS A 513 33.75 -59.75 -77.17
C LYS A 513 32.24 -59.96 -77.30
N THR A 514 31.82 -60.90 -78.15
CA THR A 514 30.41 -61.22 -78.38
C THR A 514 29.82 -62.04 -77.22
N GLU A 515 30.58 -62.99 -76.67
CA GLU A 515 30.21 -63.75 -75.47
C GLU A 515 30.11 -62.87 -74.22
N GLU A 516 31.05 -61.95 -74.01
CA GLU A 516 31.02 -60.96 -72.94
C GLU A 516 29.76 -60.08 -73.01
N ARG A 517 29.45 -59.54 -74.20
CA ARG A 517 28.21 -58.79 -74.46
C ARG A 517 26.96 -59.64 -74.16
N ARG A 518 26.97 -60.92 -74.55
CA ARG A 518 25.87 -61.87 -74.29
C ARG A 518 25.69 -62.11 -72.78
N LYS A 519 26.79 -62.35 -72.05
CA LYS A 519 26.83 -62.55 -70.59
C LYS A 519 26.32 -61.32 -69.83
N ALA A 520 26.79 -60.12 -70.19
CA ALA A 520 26.35 -58.85 -69.61
C ALA A 520 24.91 -58.46 -69.98
N SER A 521 24.37 -58.97 -71.10
CA SER A 521 22.94 -58.87 -71.42
C SER A 521 22.11 -59.83 -70.57
N LEU A 522 22.59 -61.06 -70.38
CA LEU A 522 21.90 -62.11 -69.62
C LEU A 522 21.80 -61.73 -68.13
N GLN A 523 22.89 -61.23 -67.52
CA GLN A 523 22.86 -60.68 -66.16
C GLN A 523 21.86 -59.52 -66.00
N ARG A 524 21.78 -58.60 -66.98
CA ARG A 524 20.75 -57.53 -66.97
C ARG A 524 19.32 -58.05 -67.10
N SER A 525 19.11 -59.17 -67.79
CA SER A 525 17.78 -59.82 -67.88
C SER A 525 17.38 -60.60 -66.62
N GLN A 526 18.33 -60.97 -65.77
CA GLN A 526 18.09 -61.65 -64.49
C GLN A 526 17.87 -60.67 -63.32
N ALA A 527 18.13 -59.37 -63.50
CA ALA A 527 17.92 -58.35 -62.49
C ALA A 527 16.40 -58.13 -62.21
N PRO A 528 15.95 -58.03 -60.94
CA PRO A 528 14.53 -57.83 -60.62
C PRO A 528 13.96 -56.53 -61.20
N ILE A 529 12.82 -56.63 -61.90
CA ILE A 529 12.14 -55.49 -62.54
C ILE A 529 11.40 -54.67 -61.48
N HIS A 530 12.01 -53.56 -61.03
CA HIS A 530 11.42 -52.65 -60.05
C HIS A 530 10.28 -51.82 -60.66
N LYS A 531 9.04 -52.29 -60.53
CA LYS A 531 7.84 -51.57 -61.01
C LYS A 531 7.63 -50.27 -60.21
N LYS A 532 7.74 -49.12 -60.89
CA LYS A 532 7.32 -47.82 -60.33
C LYS A 532 5.79 -47.75 -60.31
N ILE A 533 5.21 -47.40 -59.16
CA ILE A 533 3.75 -47.21 -59.01
C ILE A 533 3.47 -45.70 -59.09
N GLY A 534 2.46 -45.33 -59.90
CA GLY A 534 2.04 -43.93 -60.08
C GLY A 534 2.58 -43.27 -61.37
N LYS A 535 1.91 -42.20 -61.77
CA LYS A 535 2.24 -41.41 -62.97
C LYS A 535 3.23 -40.32 -62.58
N GLN A 536 4.47 -40.38 -63.06
CA GLN A 536 5.52 -39.42 -62.68
C GLN A 536 5.11 -37.99 -63.08
N ILE A 537 5.13 -37.07 -62.12
CA ILE A 537 4.74 -35.67 -62.34
C ILE A 537 5.82 -34.99 -63.20
N MET A 538 5.41 -34.57 -64.40
CA MET A 538 6.24 -33.80 -65.33
C MET A 538 6.23 -32.33 -64.91
N PHE A 539 7.22 -31.92 -64.13
CA PHE A 539 7.50 -30.49 -63.95
C PHE A 539 7.92 -29.87 -65.29
N ARG A 540 7.48 -28.64 -65.55
CA ARG A 540 8.00 -27.84 -66.66
C ARG A 540 9.46 -27.49 -66.33
N SER A 541 10.35 -27.59 -67.31
CA SER A 541 11.76 -27.27 -67.13
C SER A 541 11.95 -25.82 -66.65
N ALA A 542 12.57 -25.65 -65.49
CA ALA A 542 13.17 -24.37 -65.13
C ALA A 542 14.24 -23.99 -66.19
N PRO A 543 14.53 -22.69 -66.39
CA PRO A 543 15.64 -22.27 -67.25
C PRO A 543 16.94 -22.89 -66.75
N ILE A 544 17.83 -23.24 -67.68
CA ILE A 544 19.12 -23.89 -67.37
C ILE A 544 20.00 -22.86 -66.62
N SER A 545 20.09 -23.01 -65.30
CA SER A 545 21.15 -22.39 -64.53
C SER A 545 22.47 -23.03 -64.94
N GLN A 546 23.38 -22.25 -65.50
CA GLN A 546 24.77 -22.65 -65.65
C GLN A 546 25.47 -22.49 -64.29
N GLU A 547 25.21 -23.41 -63.37
CA GLU A 547 26.14 -23.65 -62.27
C GLU A 547 27.49 -23.99 -62.90
N ARG A 548 28.53 -23.25 -62.51
CA ARG A 548 29.90 -23.62 -62.86
C ARG A 548 30.18 -24.94 -62.17
N ARG A 549 30.15 -26.02 -62.94
CA ARG A 549 30.81 -27.25 -62.54
C ARG A 549 32.30 -26.95 -62.55
N GLU A 550 32.83 -26.60 -61.39
CA GLU A 550 34.28 -26.68 -61.16
C GLU A 550 34.65 -28.15 -61.39
N VAL A 551 35.33 -28.37 -62.51
CA VAL A 551 36.06 -29.60 -62.76
C VAL A 551 37.35 -29.40 -62.01
N GLU A 552 37.52 -30.13 -60.91
CA GLU A 552 38.85 -30.37 -60.37
C GLU A 552 39.64 -31.07 -61.47
N GLU A 553 40.58 -30.36 -62.09
CA GLU A 553 41.49 -30.92 -63.08
C GLU A 553 42.50 -31.82 -62.36
N ASP A 554 42.08 -33.05 -62.07
CA ASP A 554 42.86 -34.09 -61.38
C ASP A 554 44.31 -34.07 -61.88
N ASP A 555 45.25 -33.90 -60.95
CA ASP A 555 46.55 -33.27 -61.21
C ASP A 555 47.57 -34.20 -61.93
N GLY A 556 47.07 -35.20 -62.64
CA GLY A 556 47.86 -36.30 -63.21
C GLY A 556 48.44 -37.22 -62.15
N PHE A 557 48.02 -37.11 -60.88
CA PHE A 557 48.66 -37.81 -59.76
C PHE A 557 48.66 -39.33 -59.95
N GLU A 558 47.59 -39.90 -60.49
CA GLU A 558 47.52 -41.32 -60.84
C GLU A 558 48.44 -41.71 -62.00
N GLU A 559 48.65 -40.86 -63.01
CA GLU A 559 49.56 -41.13 -64.13
C GLU A 559 51.01 -40.99 -63.68
N ASN A 560 51.35 -39.93 -62.94
CA ASN A 560 52.68 -39.73 -62.34
C ASN A 560 53.06 -40.89 -61.39
N CYS A 561 52.09 -41.51 -60.69
CA CYS A 561 52.33 -42.72 -59.90
C CYS A 561 52.57 -43.97 -60.76
N LYS A 562 51.93 -44.09 -61.92
CA LYS A 562 52.15 -45.19 -62.87
C LYS A 562 53.51 -45.05 -63.55
N ASP A 563 53.87 -43.85 -63.98
CA ASP A 563 55.18 -43.55 -64.58
C ASP A 563 56.33 -43.70 -63.58
N HIS A 564 56.16 -43.29 -62.31
CA HIS A 564 57.17 -43.57 -61.28
C HIS A 564 57.40 -45.07 -61.08
N ASN A 565 56.35 -45.90 -61.16
CA ASN A 565 56.47 -47.36 -61.10
C ASN A 565 57.19 -47.98 -62.33
N VAL A 566 57.25 -47.29 -63.47
CA VAL A 566 57.91 -47.78 -64.70
C VAL A 566 59.32 -47.21 -64.87
N PHE A 567 59.54 -45.95 -64.50
CA PHE A 567 60.77 -45.20 -64.78
C PHE A 567 61.56 -44.80 -63.52
N GLY A 568 61.04 -45.03 -62.31
CA GLY A 568 61.73 -44.78 -61.04
C GLY A 568 61.91 -43.30 -60.64
N ILE A 569 61.45 -42.36 -61.46
CA ILE A 569 61.58 -40.91 -61.25
C ILE A 569 60.17 -40.28 -61.37
N TRP A 570 59.89 -39.21 -60.62
CA TRP A 570 58.63 -38.47 -60.77
C TRP A 570 58.75 -37.50 -61.94
N ILE A 571 57.73 -37.42 -62.79
CA ILE A 571 57.68 -36.48 -63.91
C ILE A 571 56.55 -35.50 -63.63
N ASN A 572 56.82 -34.19 -63.67
CA ASN A 572 55.78 -33.16 -63.52
C ASN A 572 54.97 -33.02 -64.82
N LYS A 573 53.79 -32.37 -64.80
CA LYS A 573 52.94 -32.09 -65.99
C LYS A 573 53.70 -31.46 -67.18
N GLU A 574 54.83 -30.80 -66.92
CA GLU A 574 55.70 -30.14 -67.91
C GLU A 574 56.78 -31.06 -68.52
N GLY A 575 56.78 -32.36 -68.19
CA GLY A 575 57.77 -33.35 -68.68
C GLY A 575 59.13 -33.31 -67.97
N ILE A 576 59.29 -32.47 -66.94
CA ILE A 576 60.55 -32.29 -66.21
C ILE A 576 60.69 -33.38 -65.11
N PRO A 577 61.80 -34.14 -65.08
CA PRO A 577 62.07 -35.11 -64.01
C PRO A 577 62.35 -34.43 -62.67
N ASN A 578 61.76 -34.98 -61.60
CA ASN A 578 61.79 -34.46 -60.24
C ASN A 578 62.13 -35.58 -59.24
N ALA A 579 62.98 -35.26 -58.25
CA ALA A 579 63.37 -36.20 -57.21
C ALA A 579 62.36 -36.29 -56.05
N GLN A 580 61.47 -35.30 -55.91
CA GLN A 580 60.47 -35.26 -54.84
C GLN A 580 59.10 -35.71 -55.36
N LYS A 581 58.42 -36.56 -54.58
CA LYS A 581 57.05 -36.99 -54.86
C LYS A 581 56.10 -35.79 -54.87
N PRO A 582 55.24 -35.61 -55.89
CA PRO A 582 54.27 -34.53 -55.91
C PRO A 582 53.33 -34.61 -54.71
N ALA A 583 52.98 -33.45 -54.16
CA ALA A 583 51.96 -33.36 -53.11
C ALA A 583 50.61 -33.84 -53.65
N ARG A 584 49.83 -34.53 -52.81
CA ARG A 584 48.45 -34.89 -53.15
C ARG A 584 47.57 -33.65 -52.91
N PRO A 585 46.75 -33.20 -53.87
CA PRO A 585 45.67 -32.25 -53.57
C PRO A 585 44.70 -32.86 -52.54
N SER A 586 44.04 -31.99 -51.78
CA SER A 586 43.29 -32.33 -50.55
C SER A 586 41.81 -32.61 -50.80
#